data_AF-A0A538FNE3-F1
#
_entry.id   AF-A0A538FNE3-F1
#
_cell.length_a   1.000
_cell.length_b   1.000
_cell.length_c   1.000
_cell.angle_alpha   90.00
_cell.angle_beta   90.00
_cell.angle_gamma   90.00
#
_symmetry.space_group_name_H-M   'P 1'
#
loop_
_entity.id
_entity.type
_entity.pdbx_description
1 polymer ?
#
loop_
_entity_poly.entity_id
_entity_poly.type
_entity_poly.pdbx_seq_one_letter_code
_entity_poly.pdbx_strand_id
1 'polypeptide(L)' 'DSEAQLIELRRLEDDGDRLVRDAVAELFNTVQDPIVIIRWKDIHERLEEACDALENAADVLEAILVKNR' A
#
# COMPACT_ATOMS: atom_id res chain seq x y z
N ASP A 1 -12.24 -8.18 -18.12
CA ASP A 1 -11.32 -9.32 -18.00
C ASP A 1 -10.68 -9.23 -16.63
N SER A 2 -11.30 -9.88 -15.64
CA SER A 2 -11.02 -9.58 -14.22
C SER A 2 -9.61 -10.00 -13.79
N GLU A 3 -9.03 -10.99 -14.48
CA GLU A 3 -7.68 -11.49 -14.21
C GLU A 3 -6.59 -10.44 -14.49
N ALA A 4 -6.70 -9.71 -15.61
CA ALA A 4 -5.79 -8.62 -15.93
C ALA A 4 -5.87 -7.46 -14.91
N GLN A 5 -7.07 -7.20 -14.36
CA GLN A 5 -7.27 -6.15 -13.36
C GLN A 5 -6.65 -6.54 -12.01
N LEU A 6 -6.72 -7.82 -11.63
CA LEU A 6 -6.10 -8.34 -10.41
C LEU A 6 -4.57 -8.34 -10.49
N ILE A 7 -4.00 -8.70 -11.65
CA ILE A 7 -2.55 -8.62 -11.87
C ILE A 7 -2.06 -7.17 -11.76
N GLU A 8 -2.77 -6.22 -12.38
CA GLU A 8 -2.38 -4.81 -12.30
C GLU A 8 -2.56 -4.25 -10.88
N LEU A 9 -3.57 -4.70 -10.14
CA LEU A 9 -3.74 -4.32 -8.75
C LEU A 9 -2.56 -4.79 -7.89
N ARG A 10 -2.16 -6.06 -8.00
CA ARG A 10 -0.99 -6.61 -7.29
C ARG A 10 0.28 -5.81 -7.60
N ARG A 11 0.46 -5.46 -8.88
CA ARG A 11 1.60 -4.64 -9.32
C ARG A 11 1.61 -3.25 -8.68
N LEU A 12 0.44 -2.61 -8.57
CA LEU A 12 0.30 -1.29 -7.95
C LEU A 12 0.49 -1.34 -6.43
N GLU A 13 0.05 -2.42 -5.79
CA GLU A 13 0.28 -2.70 -4.38
C GLU A 13 1.79 -2.83 -4.10
N ASP A 14 2.49 -3.74 -4.80
CA ASP A 14 3.95 -3.91 -4.70
C ASP A 14 4.73 -2.58 -4.87
N ASP A 15 4.30 -1.75 -5.83
CA ASP A 15 4.88 -0.44 -6.09
C ASP A 15 4.61 0.56 -4.95
N GLY A 16 3.39 0.58 -4.41
CA GLY A 16 3.00 1.42 -3.27
C GLY A 16 3.77 1.06 -2.01
N ASP A 17 3.88 -0.24 -1.74
CA ASP A 17 4.60 -0.85 -0.63
C ASP A 17 6.08 -0.43 -0.62
N ARG A 18 6.72 -0.54 -1.80
CA ARG A 18 8.09 -0.09 -1.99
C ARG A 18 8.22 1.41 -1.78
N LEU A 19 7.29 2.21 -2.32
CA LEU A 19 7.33 3.66 -2.20
C LEU A 19 7.20 4.13 -0.75
N VAL A 20 6.35 3.48 0.05
CA VAL A 20 6.23 3.77 1.50
C VAL A 20 7.54 3.45 2.22
N ARG A 21 8.12 2.27 1.98
CA ARG A 21 9.42 1.89 2.58
C ARG A 21 10.53 2.86 2.24
N ASP A 22 10.63 3.26 0.97
CA ASP A 22 11.64 4.20 0.49
C ASP A 22 11.42 5.60 1.12
N ALA A 23 10.17 6.07 1.19
CA ALA A 23 9.83 7.35 1.80
C ALA A 23 10.14 7.39 3.30
N VAL A 24 9.85 6.32 4.04
CA VAL A 24 10.20 6.22 5.47
C VAL A 24 11.72 6.17 5.65
N ALA A 25 12.44 5.40 4.82
CA ALA A 25 13.91 5.38 4.86
C ALA A 25 14.51 6.77 4.60
N GLU A 26 14.01 7.48 3.57
CA GLU A 26 14.44 8.84 3.27
C GLU A 26 14.14 9.82 4.41
N LEU A 27 12.95 9.71 5.02
CA LEU A 27 12.54 10.53 6.16
C LEU A 27 13.55 10.45 7.31
N PHE A 28 13.95 9.24 7.70
CA PHE A 28 14.93 9.03 8.78
C PHE A 28 16.36 9.44 8.40
N ASN A 29 16.71 9.41 7.11
CA ASN A 29 18.04 9.80 6.64
C ASN A 29 18.20 11.33 6.49
N THR A 30 17.12 12.05 6.19
CA THR A 30 17.19 13.46 5.77
C THR A 30 16.63 14.44 6.80
N VAL A 31 15.70 14.02 7.66
CA VAL A 31 15.06 14.88 8.66
C VAL A 31 15.69 14.65 10.03
N GLN A 32 15.98 15.73 10.75
CA GLN A 32 16.59 15.69 12.09
C GLN A 32 15.59 16.00 13.21
N ASP A 33 14.50 16.71 12.91
CA ASP A 33 13.48 17.07 13.90
C ASP A 33 12.58 15.86 14.20
N PRO A 34 12.61 15.32 15.43
CA PRO A 34 11.81 14.14 15.78
C PRO A 34 10.29 14.38 15.67
N ILE A 35 9.81 15.60 15.88
CA ILE A 35 8.38 15.92 15.75
C ILE A 35 7.95 15.79 14.28
N VAL A 36 8.81 16.22 13.37
CA VAL A 36 8.56 16.12 11.92
C VAL A 36 8.64 14.65 11.48
N ILE A 37 9.61 13.89 11.99
CA ILE A 37 9.72 12.45 11.71
C ILE A 37 8.45 11.71 12.16
N ILE A 38 8.00 11.90 13.41
CA ILE A 38 6.80 11.23 13.94
C ILE A 38 5.58 11.57 13.07
N ARG A 39 5.38 12.84 12.75
CA ARG A 39 4.23 13.28 11.94
C ARG A 39 4.21 12.62 10.55
N TRP A 40 5.34 12.63 9.85
CA TRP A 40 5.38 12.08 8.50
C TRP A 40 5.33 10.56 8.50
N LYS A 41 5.97 9.91 9.47
CA LYS A 41 5.86 8.46 9.66
C LYS A 41 4.40 8.05 9.85
N ASP A 42 3.67 8.71 10.77
CA ASP A 42 2.25 8.40 11.02
C ASP A 42 1.38 8.60 9.77
N ILE A 43 1.69 9.60 8.93
CA ILE A 43 0.98 9.83 7.66
C ILE A 43 1.28 8.72 6.65
N HIS A 44 2.55 8.32 6.49
CA HIS A 44 2.94 7.24 5.58
C HIS A 44 2.29 5.91 5.98
N GLU A 45 2.28 5.58 7.28
CA GLU A 45 1.62 4.37 7.79
C GLU A 45 0.10 4.40 7.56
N ARG A 46 -0.55 5.56 7.74
CA ARG A 46 -1.99 5.71 7.45
C ARG A 46 -2.32 5.55 5.96
N LEU A 47 -1.40 5.95 5.07
CA LEU A 47 -1.58 5.77 3.63
C LEU A 47 -1.39 4.30 3.22
N GLU A 48 -0.40 3.62 3.79
CA GLU A 48 -0.19 2.18 3.64
C GLU A 48 -1.42 1.38 4.07
N GLU A 49 -1.94 1.63 5.28
CA GLU A 49 -3.16 0.98 5.77
C GLU A 49 -4.38 1.20 4.84
N ALA A 50 -4.48 2.36 4.19
CA ALA A 50 -5.56 2.64 3.25
C ALA A 50 -5.39 1.84 1.94
N CYS A 51 -4.15 1.68 1.45
CA CYS A 51 -3.84 0.83 0.31
C CYS A 51 -4.09 -0.65 0.63
N ASP A 52 -3.65 -1.15 1.78
CA ASP A 52 -3.90 -2.52 2.24
C ASP A 52 -5.40 -2.81 2.34
N ALA A 53 -6.19 -1.86 2.81
CA ALA A 53 -7.64 -2.03 2.89
C ALA A 53 -8.28 -2.20 1.49
N LEU A 54 -7.74 -1.52 0.47
CA LEU A 54 -8.18 -1.67 -0.92
C LEU A 54 -7.75 -3.03 -1.50
N GLU A 55 -6.54 -3.50 -1.20
CA GLU A 55 -6.07 -4.83 -1.60
C GLU A 55 -6.96 -5.92 -0.99
N ASN A 56 -7.20 -5.87 0.32
CA ASN A 56 -8.07 -6.82 1.01
C ASN A 56 -9.48 -6.87 0.40
N ALA A 57 -10.05 -5.72 0.02
CA ALA A 57 -11.34 -5.67 -0.65
C ALA A 57 -11.30 -6.36 -2.02
N ALA A 58 -10.22 -6.19 -2.77
CA ALA A 58 -10.06 -6.82 -4.07
C ALA A 58 -9.82 -8.34 -3.97
N ASP A 59 -9.04 -8.81 -3.00
CA ASP A 59 -8.86 -10.23 -2.71
C ASP A 59 -10.21 -10.91 -2.39
N VAL A 60 -11.09 -10.22 -1.66
CA VAL A 60 -12.46 -10.72 -1.41
C VAL A 60 -13.26 -10.80 -2.72
N LEU A 61 -13.16 -9.81 -3.60
CA LEU A 61 -13.83 -9.83 -4.90
C LEU A 61 -13.30 -10.96 -5.79
N GLU A 62 -11.99 -11.18 -5.82
CA GLU A 62 -11.35 -12.30 -6.51
C GLU A 62 -11.89 -13.64 -5.99
N ALA A 63 -11.92 -13.83 -4.67
CA ALA A 63 -12.42 -15.05 -4.06
C ALA A 63 -13.90 -15.34 -4.42
N ILE A 64 -14.74 -14.31 -4.55
CA ILE A 64 -16.12 -14.43 -5.01
C ILE A 64 -16.17 -14.84 -6.48
N LEU A 65 -15.37 -14.21 -7.33
CA LEU A 65 -15.32 -14.51 -8.77
C LEU A 65 -14.86 -15.95 -9.03
N VAL A 66 -13.83 -16.41 -8.33
CA VAL A 66 -13.32 -17.79 -8.46
C VAL A 66 -14.36 -18.82 -8.02
N LYS A 67 -15.14 -18.54 -6.96
CA LYS A 67 -16.19 -19.45 -6.46
C LYS A 67 -17.44 -19.53 -7.35
N ASN A 68 -17.71 -18.51 -8.14
CA ASN A 68 -18.89 -18.47 -9.03
C ASN A 68 -18.53 -18.79 -10.50
N ARG A 69 -17.36 -19.36 -10.72
CA ARG A 69 -16.89 -19.91 -11.99
C ARG A 69 -17.10 -21.42 -12.01
#